data_AF-A0A7C6R6J2-F1
#
_entry.id   AF-A0A7C6R6J2-F1
#
_cell.length_a   1.000
_cell.length_b   1.000
_cell.length_c   1.000
_cell.angle_alpha   90.00
_cell.angle_beta   90.00
_cell.angle_gamma   90.00
#
_symmetry.space_group_name_H-M   'P 1'
#
loop_
_entity.id
_entity.type
_entity.pdbx_description
1 polymer ?
#
loop_
_entity_poly.entity_id
_entity_poly.type
_entity_poly.pdbx_seq_one_letter_code
_entity_poly.pdbx_strand_id
1 'polypeptide(L)'
;MPIIKVENLSYTYGEGTPYRIQALSDINLEILKGEIVGVIGHTGSGKSTLIQHLNGLLKPTSGKIYLEGKDIWAEPKRIRELRFKVGLVFQYPEYQLFEETVYKDIAFGPRNMGLDEPEIDKRVREAAHMVGLPEQLLAKSPFDLSGGEKRRAAIAGVMAMRPEVLVLDEPTAGLDPSGSKLILERICEYRQKYNSTVIVVSHNMEDIAKISDRVLVMNKGKIFMFDKSERIFARVEELLNIGLNVPQVTQVFIKLNKLGLVPSSNVYTIEQAKSLLIKQLSRRGTFNA
;
A
#
# COMPACT_ATOMS: atom_id res chain seq x y z
N MET A 1 -7.35 17.35 6.57
CA MET A 1 -8.17 17.36 5.33
C MET A 1 -7.83 16.12 4.51
N PRO A 2 -8.80 15.53 3.78
CA PRO A 2 -8.53 14.38 2.91
C PRO A 2 -7.63 14.79 1.73
N ILE A 3 -6.61 13.98 1.44
CA ILE A 3 -5.82 14.12 0.20
C ILE A 3 -6.55 13.47 -0.97
N ILE A 4 -7.21 12.33 -0.74
CA ILE A 4 -8.07 11.65 -1.71
C ILE A 4 -9.47 11.59 -1.13
N LYS A 5 -10.46 11.98 -1.93
CA LYS A 5 -11.87 11.77 -1.66
C LYS A 5 -12.52 11.05 -2.84
N VAL A 6 -13.28 10.02 -2.57
CA VAL A 6 -14.05 9.26 -3.55
C VAL A 6 -15.52 9.37 -3.17
N GLU A 7 -16.37 9.78 -4.12
CA GLU A 7 -17.81 9.98 -3.92
C GLU A 7 -18.60 9.12 -4.91
N ASN A 8 -19.39 8.19 -4.37
CA ASN A 8 -20.31 7.31 -5.10
C ASN A 8 -19.68 6.63 -6.34
N LEU A 9 -18.40 6.26 -6.25
CA LEU A 9 -17.65 5.69 -7.37
C LEU A 9 -18.20 4.30 -7.69
N SER A 10 -18.65 4.13 -8.94
CA SER A 10 -18.97 2.83 -9.51
C SER A 10 -18.26 2.63 -10.84
N TYR A 11 -17.92 1.37 -11.13
CA TYR A 11 -17.21 1.03 -12.35
C TYR A 11 -17.61 -0.34 -12.88
N THR A 12 -17.91 -0.39 -14.17
CA THR A 12 -18.30 -1.60 -14.90
C THR A 12 -17.35 -1.82 -16.07
N TYR A 13 -16.65 -2.96 -16.08
CA TYR A 13 -15.89 -3.39 -17.26
C TYR A 13 -16.86 -3.86 -18.35
N GLY A 14 -16.52 -3.60 -19.62
CA GLY A 14 -17.34 -4.05 -20.76
C GLY A 14 -18.73 -3.43 -20.79
N GLU A 15 -18.87 -2.18 -20.33
CA GLU A 15 -20.13 -1.46 -20.37
C GLU A 15 -20.71 -1.43 -21.79
N GLY A 16 -22.01 -1.68 -21.91
CA GLY A 16 -22.68 -1.83 -23.22
C GLY A 16 -22.50 -3.20 -23.90
N THR A 17 -21.80 -4.15 -23.27
CA THR A 17 -21.61 -5.51 -23.82
C THR A 17 -22.33 -6.59 -22.99
N PRO A 18 -22.60 -7.79 -23.55
CA PRO A 18 -23.15 -8.92 -22.79
C PRO A 18 -22.24 -9.41 -21.66
N TYR A 19 -20.94 -9.11 -21.73
CA TYR A 19 -19.93 -9.54 -20.76
C TYR A 19 -19.64 -8.48 -19.69
N ARG A 20 -20.59 -7.57 -19.43
CA ARG A 20 -20.42 -6.51 -18.44
C ARG A 20 -20.18 -7.09 -17.05
N ILE A 21 -19.15 -6.59 -16.36
CA ILE A 21 -18.81 -6.99 -14.99
C ILE A 21 -18.70 -5.74 -14.14
N GLN A 22 -19.59 -5.60 -13.16
CA GLN A 22 -19.51 -4.52 -12.18
C GLN A 22 -18.41 -4.83 -11.16
N ALA A 23 -17.30 -4.10 -11.26
CA ALA A 23 -16.12 -4.31 -10.41
C ALA A 23 -16.12 -3.41 -9.17
N LEU A 24 -16.72 -2.22 -9.25
CA LEU A 24 -16.91 -1.31 -8.12
C LEU A 24 -18.35 -0.82 -8.05
N SER A 25 -18.87 -0.71 -6.84
CA SER A 25 -20.24 -0.29 -6.56
C SER A 25 -20.27 0.64 -5.35
N ASP A 26 -20.67 1.89 -5.60
CA ASP A 26 -20.95 2.90 -4.58
C ASP A 26 -19.83 3.10 -3.54
N ILE A 27 -18.60 3.24 -4.05
CA ILE A 27 -17.42 3.44 -3.21
C ILE A 27 -17.40 4.89 -2.71
N ASN A 28 -17.38 5.02 -1.38
CA ASN A 28 -17.24 6.30 -0.67
C ASN A 28 -16.06 6.21 0.29
N LEU A 29 -15.02 7.00 0.05
CA LEU A 29 -13.72 6.86 0.72
C LEU A 29 -13.06 8.21 0.95
N GLU A 30 -12.50 8.41 2.15
CA GLU A 30 -11.70 9.59 2.49
C GLU A 30 -10.36 9.17 3.11
N ILE A 31 -9.28 9.40 2.34
CA ILE A 31 -7.91 9.15 2.79
C ILE A 31 -7.31 10.50 3.21
N LEU A 32 -6.78 10.54 4.42
CA LEU A 32 -6.17 11.71 5.02
C LEU A 32 -4.73 11.89 4.55
N LYS A 33 -4.29 13.14 4.44
CA LYS A 33 -2.90 13.44 4.09
C LYS A 33 -1.95 12.87 5.15
N GLY A 34 -0.90 12.20 4.68
CA GLY A 34 0.19 11.72 5.50
C GLY A 34 -0.12 10.45 6.29
N GLU A 35 -1.17 9.70 5.95
CA GLU A 35 -1.47 8.38 6.55
C GLU A 35 -1.01 7.22 5.66
N ILE A 36 -0.78 6.05 6.26
CA ILE A 36 -0.63 4.77 5.56
C ILE A 36 -1.97 4.03 5.61
N VAL A 37 -2.57 3.79 4.45
CA VAL A 37 -3.79 2.99 4.30
C VAL A 37 -3.43 1.62 3.77
N GLY A 38 -3.73 0.58 4.54
CA GLY A 38 -3.71 -0.80 4.06
C GLY A 38 -5.00 -1.13 3.34
N VAL A 39 -4.93 -1.77 2.17
CA VAL A 39 -6.11 -2.22 1.41
C VAL A 39 -6.09 -3.73 1.32
N ILE A 40 -7.07 -4.37 1.96
CA ILE A 40 -7.22 -5.82 2.03
C ILE A 40 -8.56 -6.25 1.43
N GLY A 41 -8.67 -7.53 1.08
CA GLY A 41 -9.85 -8.08 0.41
C GLY A 41 -9.50 -9.31 -0.42
N HIS A 42 -10.47 -10.17 -0.71
CA HIS A 42 -10.25 -11.35 -1.54
C HIS A 42 -9.81 -10.99 -2.98
N THR A 43 -9.24 -11.94 -3.71
CA THR A 43 -8.96 -11.74 -5.14
C THR A 43 -10.27 -11.48 -5.89
N GLY A 44 -10.31 -10.44 -6.72
CA GLY A 44 -11.54 -10.01 -7.39
C GLY A 44 -12.49 -9.15 -6.54
N SER A 45 -12.08 -8.69 -5.35
CA SER A 45 -12.91 -7.79 -4.53
C SER A 45 -12.93 -6.33 -5.00
N GLY A 46 -12.18 -6.00 -6.05
CA GLY A 46 -12.10 -4.65 -6.63
C GLY A 46 -10.88 -3.81 -6.21
N LYS A 47 -9.94 -4.36 -5.43
CA LYS A 47 -8.73 -3.62 -4.96
C LYS A 47 -7.93 -3.00 -6.10
N SER A 48 -7.51 -3.80 -7.08
CA SER A 48 -6.72 -3.34 -8.22
C SER A 48 -7.51 -2.37 -9.11
N THR A 49 -8.82 -2.58 -9.25
CA THR A 49 -9.70 -1.63 -9.95
C THR A 49 -9.73 -0.29 -9.22
N LEU A 50 -9.88 -0.28 -7.89
CA LEU A 50 -9.91 0.94 -7.09
C LEU A 50 -8.62 1.74 -7.21
N ILE A 51 -7.45 1.12 -7.02
CA ILE A 51 -6.16 1.85 -7.09
C ILE A 51 -5.88 2.43 -8.48
N GLN A 52 -6.32 1.78 -9.55
CA GLN A 52 -6.19 2.30 -10.92
C GLN A 52 -7.04 3.55 -11.14
N HIS A 53 -8.18 3.66 -10.46
CA HIS A 53 -9.00 4.87 -10.49
C HIS A 53 -8.34 6.03 -9.74
N LEU A 54 -7.63 5.76 -8.63
CA LEU A 54 -6.95 6.80 -7.84
C LEU A 54 -5.87 7.53 -8.65
N ASN A 55 -5.21 6.82 -9.58
CA ASN A 55 -4.20 7.39 -10.48
C ASN A 55 -4.75 7.79 -11.87
N GLY A 56 -6.08 7.75 -12.06
CA GLY A 56 -6.68 8.13 -13.33
C GLY A 56 -6.35 7.22 -14.52
N LEU A 57 -5.95 5.96 -14.29
CA LEU A 57 -5.82 4.95 -15.35
C LEU A 57 -7.19 4.46 -15.83
N LEU A 58 -8.15 4.38 -14.90
CA LEU A 58 -9.54 4.07 -15.20
C LEU A 58 -10.41 5.28 -14.89
N LYS A 59 -11.31 5.60 -15.83
CA LYS A 59 -12.35 6.59 -15.62
C LYS A 59 -13.57 5.92 -14.98
N PRO A 60 -14.16 6.51 -13.93
CA PRO A 60 -15.41 6.03 -13.34
C PRO A 60 -16.52 5.87 -14.37
N THR A 61 -17.36 4.84 -14.23
CA THR A 61 -18.66 4.77 -14.92
C THR A 61 -19.60 5.83 -14.32
N SER A 62 -19.58 5.97 -12.99
CA SER A 62 -20.28 7.03 -12.26
C SER A 62 -19.54 7.41 -10.98
N GLY A 63 -19.92 8.55 -10.39
CA GLY A 63 -19.24 9.10 -9.22
C GLY A 63 -18.02 9.94 -9.57
N LYS A 64 -17.30 10.39 -8.55
CA LYS A 64 -16.17 11.32 -8.68
C LYS A 64 -15.02 10.94 -7.76
N ILE A 65 -13.83 11.37 -8.16
CA ILE A 65 -12.60 11.21 -7.39
C ILE A 65 -11.92 12.56 -7.35
N TYR A 66 -11.52 12.97 -6.16
CA TYR A 66 -10.89 14.24 -5.90
C TYR A 66 -9.50 14.02 -5.34
N LEU A 67 -8.53 14.76 -5.87
CA LEU A 67 -7.19 14.90 -5.30
C LEU A 67 -7.05 16.34 -4.78
N GLU A 68 -6.76 16.49 -3.48
CA GLU A 68 -6.67 17.80 -2.80
C GLU A 68 -7.91 18.68 -3.03
N GLY A 69 -9.10 18.06 -3.05
CA GLY A 69 -10.38 18.73 -3.27
C GLY A 69 -10.71 19.05 -4.73
N LYS A 70 -9.86 18.69 -5.69
CA LYS A 70 -10.09 18.90 -7.13
C LYS A 70 -10.48 17.60 -7.82
N ASP A 71 -11.58 17.61 -8.56
CA ASP A 71 -12.01 16.45 -9.36
C ASP A 71 -10.95 16.12 -10.42
N ILE A 72 -10.40 14.90 -10.37
CA ILE A 72 -9.28 14.48 -11.22
C ILE A 72 -9.68 14.37 -12.70
N TRP A 73 -10.98 14.25 -12.98
CA TRP A 73 -11.53 14.13 -14.34
C TRP A 73 -12.18 15.41 -14.85
N ALA A 74 -12.11 16.53 -14.11
CA ALA A 74 -12.59 17.83 -14.56
C ALA A 74 -11.84 18.34 -15.80
N GLU A 75 -10.53 18.04 -15.91
CA GLU A 75 -9.69 18.37 -17.05
C GLU A 75 -9.00 17.10 -17.61
N PRO A 76 -9.69 16.23 -18.38
CA PRO A 76 -9.13 14.95 -18.81
C PRO A 76 -7.81 15.05 -19.57
N LYS A 77 -7.55 16.18 -20.26
CA LYS A 77 -6.30 16.44 -20.97
C LYS A 77 -5.08 16.55 -20.04
N ARG A 78 -5.30 16.86 -18.76
CA ARG A 78 -4.26 17.05 -17.73
C ARG A 78 -4.06 15.82 -16.84
N ILE A 79 -4.73 14.71 -17.14
CA ILE A 79 -4.61 13.47 -16.37
C ILE A 79 -3.18 12.94 -16.32
N ARG A 80 -2.32 13.32 -17.28
CA ARG A 80 -0.88 13.02 -17.24
C ARG A 80 -0.19 13.66 -16.03
N GLU A 81 -0.51 14.91 -15.70
CA GLU A 81 0.09 15.61 -14.55
C GLU A 81 -0.31 14.94 -13.23
N LEU A 82 -1.55 14.43 -13.15
CA LEU A 82 -2.03 13.66 -12.00
C LEU A 82 -1.14 12.46 -11.70
N ARG A 83 -0.65 11.76 -12.73
CA ARG A 83 0.18 10.57 -12.57
C ARG A 83 1.54 10.81 -11.94
N PHE A 84 2.01 12.07 -11.92
CA PHE A 84 3.19 12.45 -11.15
C PHE A 84 2.87 12.70 -9.67
N LYS A 85 1.63 13.09 -9.35
CA LYS A 85 1.15 13.30 -7.98
C LYS A 85 0.71 12.00 -7.31
N VAL A 86 0.13 11.07 -8.07
CA VAL A 86 -0.29 9.75 -7.60
C VAL A 86 0.58 8.69 -8.25
N GLY A 87 1.66 8.27 -7.59
CA GLY A 87 2.52 7.22 -8.09
C GLY A 87 1.88 5.86 -7.87
N LEU A 88 1.84 4.99 -8.89
CA LEU A 88 1.31 3.63 -8.77
C LEU A 88 2.40 2.64 -9.16
N VAL A 89 2.76 1.76 -8.21
CA VAL A 89 3.58 0.58 -8.46
C VAL A 89 2.65 -0.62 -8.55
N PHE A 90 2.65 -1.29 -9.69
CA PHE A 90 1.89 -2.52 -9.91
C PHE A 90 2.55 -3.73 -9.25
N GLN A 91 1.79 -4.81 -9.13
CA GLN A 91 2.34 -6.11 -8.77
C GLN A 91 3.35 -6.58 -9.83
N TYR A 92 4.45 -7.18 -9.39
CA TYR A 92 5.61 -7.57 -10.22
C TYR A 92 6.18 -6.40 -11.06
N PRO A 93 6.52 -5.27 -10.42
CA PRO A 93 6.97 -4.09 -11.14
C PRO A 93 8.32 -4.31 -11.86
N GLU A 94 9.07 -5.35 -11.51
CA GLU A 94 10.29 -5.78 -12.19
C GLU A 94 10.12 -6.04 -13.70
N TYR A 95 8.91 -6.36 -14.17
CA TYR A 95 8.63 -6.58 -15.60
C TYR A 95 8.44 -5.29 -16.39
N GLN A 96 8.46 -4.14 -15.73
CA GLN A 96 8.26 -2.84 -16.35
C GLN A 96 9.57 -2.14 -16.72
N LEU A 97 10.72 -2.65 -16.26
CA LEU A 97 12.03 -2.07 -16.57
C LEU A 97 12.36 -2.25 -18.06
N PHE A 98 12.82 -1.18 -18.72
CA PHE A 98 13.03 -1.18 -20.18
C PHE A 98 14.23 -0.35 -20.64
N GLU A 99 14.78 0.53 -19.80
CA GLU A 99 15.90 1.38 -20.18
C GLU A 99 17.24 0.62 -20.19
N GLU A 100 18.24 1.19 -20.86
CA GLU A 100 19.58 0.57 -20.98
C GLU A 100 20.30 0.43 -19.65
N THR A 101 20.06 1.37 -18.71
CA THR A 101 20.66 1.33 -17.38
C THR A 101 19.63 1.59 -16.31
N VAL A 102 19.88 1.08 -15.11
CA VAL A 102 19.00 1.29 -13.95
C VAL A 102 18.85 2.78 -13.63
N TYR A 103 19.91 3.58 -13.77
CA TYR A 103 19.83 5.03 -13.65
C TYR A 103 18.82 5.62 -14.63
N LYS A 104 18.91 5.24 -15.92
CA LYS A 104 18.03 5.76 -16.96
C LYS A 104 16.57 5.37 -16.69
N ASP A 105 16.34 4.14 -16.23
CA ASP A 105 15.00 3.64 -15.88
C ASP A 105 14.39 4.45 -14.73
N ILE A 106 15.13 4.64 -13.64
CA ILE A 106 14.67 5.45 -12.50
C ILE A 106 14.48 6.92 -12.90
N ALA A 107 15.34 7.45 -13.77
CA ALA A 107 15.27 8.82 -14.27
C ALA A 107 14.11 9.08 -15.24
N PHE A 108 13.49 8.03 -15.79
CA PHE A 108 12.46 8.15 -16.82
C PHE A 108 11.26 8.98 -16.37
N GLY A 109 10.74 8.74 -15.16
CA GLY A 109 9.67 9.53 -14.56
C GLY A 109 10.04 11.01 -14.38
N PRO A 110 11.11 11.32 -13.62
CA PRO A 110 11.64 12.68 -13.46
C PRO A 110 11.89 13.45 -14.78
N ARG A 111 12.44 12.80 -15.81
CA ARG A 111 12.62 13.41 -17.13
C ARG A 111 11.28 13.76 -17.79
N ASN A 112 10.30 12.88 -17.68
CA ASN A 112 8.96 13.12 -18.18
C ASN A 112 8.20 14.23 -17.44
N MET A 113 8.67 14.63 -16.26
CA MET A 113 8.20 15.82 -15.53
C MET A 113 8.85 17.12 -16.03
N GLY A 114 9.86 17.04 -16.89
CA GLY A 114 10.60 18.20 -17.41
C GLY A 114 11.60 18.80 -16.42
N LEU A 115 12.12 18.00 -15.48
CA LEU A 115 13.14 18.44 -14.52
C LEU A 115 14.52 18.58 -15.17
N ASP A 116 15.39 19.37 -14.56
CA ASP A 116 16.78 19.52 -14.99
C ASP A 116 17.65 18.35 -14.51
N GLU A 117 18.74 18.06 -15.22
CA GLU A 117 19.61 16.91 -14.91
C GLU A 117 20.18 16.90 -13.48
N PRO A 118 20.54 18.04 -12.85
CA PRO A 118 20.96 18.04 -11.45
C PRO A 118 19.86 17.56 -10.48
N GLU A 119 18.60 17.98 -10.66
CA GLU A 119 17.49 17.51 -9.83
C GLU A 119 17.11 16.06 -10.16
N ILE A 120 17.22 15.65 -11.43
CA ILE A 120 17.02 14.25 -11.83
C ILE A 120 18.05 13.36 -11.12
N ASP A 121 19.34 13.66 -11.20
CA ASP A 121 20.40 12.87 -10.57
C ASP A 121 20.18 12.75 -9.06
N LYS A 122 19.87 13.87 -8.40
CA LYS A 122 19.50 13.89 -6.98
C LYS A 122 18.34 12.96 -6.67
N ARG A 123 17.25 13.03 -7.44
CA ARG A 123 16.05 12.19 -7.22
C ARG A 123 16.33 10.72 -7.47
N VAL A 124 17.11 10.39 -8.49
CA VAL A 124 17.51 9.00 -8.79
C VAL A 124 18.29 8.41 -7.63
N ARG A 125 19.35 9.11 -7.17
CA ARG A 125 20.19 8.62 -6.06
C ARG A 125 19.42 8.52 -4.76
N GLU A 126 18.59 9.51 -4.45
CA GLU A 126 17.71 9.46 -3.26
C GLU A 126 16.75 8.27 -3.33
N ALA A 127 16.08 8.05 -4.47
CA ALA A 127 15.13 6.95 -4.64
C ALA A 127 15.81 5.59 -4.56
N ALA A 128 16.96 5.42 -5.22
CA ALA A 128 17.77 4.20 -5.15
C ALA A 128 18.20 3.89 -3.71
N HIS A 129 18.71 4.89 -2.98
CA HIS A 129 19.07 4.74 -1.57
C HIS A 129 17.85 4.35 -0.72
N MET A 130 16.69 4.99 -0.94
CA MET A 130 15.47 4.69 -0.19
C MET A 130 14.99 3.26 -0.37
N VAL A 131 15.11 2.66 -1.55
CA VAL A 131 14.74 1.26 -1.74
C VAL A 131 15.85 0.28 -1.32
N GLY A 132 17.02 0.77 -0.91
CA GLY A 132 18.19 -0.07 -0.59
C GLY A 132 18.87 -0.65 -1.83
N LEU A 133 18.80 0.04 -2.97
CA LEU A 133 19.51 -0.32 -4.18
C LEU A 133 20.93 0.29 -4.14
N PRO A 134 22.00 -0.52 -4.17
CA PRO A 134 23.36 0.00 -4.15
C PRO A 134 23.68 0.88 -5.36
N GLU A 135 24.43 1.96 -5.12
CA GLU A 135 24.74 2.97 -6.13
C GLU A 135 25.50 2.41 -7.34
N GLN A 136 26.38 1.43 -7.13
CA GLN A 136 27.11 0.75 -8.21
C GLN A 136 26.20 0.02 -9.21
N LEU A 137 24.95 -0.27 -8.85
CA LEU A 137 23.99 -0.90 -9.77
C LEU A 137 23.33 0.10 -10.72
N LEU A 138 23.40 1.41 -10.45
CA LEU A 138 22.79 2.44 -11.28
C LEU A 138 23.35 2.44 -12.71
N ALA A 139 24.64 2.12 -12.87
CA ALA A 139 25.29 2.03 -14.17
C ALA A 139 25.06 0.70 -14.91
N LYS A 140 24.49 -0.32 -14.25
CA LYS A 140 24.25 -1.63 -14.86
C LYS A 140 22.97 -1.65 -15.68
N SER A 141 22.89 -2.62 -16.58
CA SER A 141 21.65 -2.96 -17.27
C SER A 141 20.63 -3.52 -16.26
N PRO A 142 19.36 -3.09 -16.27
CA PRO A 142 18.30 -3.68 -15.46
C PRO A 142 18.21 -5.19 -15.62
N PHE A 143 18.57 -5.73 -16.79
CA PHE A 143 18.50 -7.16 -17.08
C PHE A 143 19.55 -7.98 -16.31
N ASP A 144 20.65 -7.36 -15.88
CA ASP A 144 21.73 -7.98 -15.09
C ASP A 144 21.43 -8.06 -13.60
N LEU A 145 20.34 -7.45 -13.14
CA LEU A 145 19.94 -7.43 -11.73
C LEU A 145 19.23 -8.74 -11.33
N SER A 146 19.38 -9.12 -10.07
CA SER A 146 18.53 -10.14 -9.44
C SER A 146 17.06 -9.68 -9.41
N GLY A 147 16.11 -10.61 -9.25
CA GLY A 147 14.68 -10.26 -9.23
C GLY A 147 14.31 -9.24 -8.15
N GLY A 148 14.89 -9.36 -6.95
CA GLY A 148 14.67 -8.40 -5.87
C GLY A 148 15.28 -7.02 -6.15
N GLU A 149 16.44 -6.96 -6.81
CA GLU A 149 17.03 -5.69 -7.24
C GLU A 149 16.22 -5.02 -8.36
N LYS A 150 15.73 -5.79 -9.35
CA LYS A 150 14.82 -5.28 -10.39
C LYS A 150 13.58 -4.66 -9.77
N ARG A 151 12.97 -5.33 -8.80
CA ARG A 151 11.82 -4.79 -8.08
C ARG A 151 12.14 -3.48 -7.36
N ARG A 152 13.25 -3.44 -6.63
CA ARG A 152 13.69 -2.21 -5.94
C ARG A 152 13.88 -1.07 -6.94
N ALA A 153 14.54 -1.33 -8.08
CA ALA A 153 14.72 -0.34 -9.14
C ALA A 153 13.38 0.19 -9.68
N ALA A 154 12.41 -0.69 -9.93
CA ALA A 154 11.09 -0.29 -10.43
C ALA A 154 10.31 0.56 -9.41
N ILE A 155 10.34 0.19 -8.12
CA ILE A 155 9.77 1.01 -7.04
C ILE A 155 10.47 2.37 -6.97
N ALA A 156 11.79 2.40 -7.09
CA ALA A 156 12.56 3.64 -7.07
C ALA A 156 12.18 4.58 -8.24
N GLY A 157 11.90 4.06 -9.43
CA GLY A 157 11.43 4.87 -10.56
C GLY A 157 10.15 5.64 -10.24
N VAL A 158 9.21 5.03 -9.51
CA VAL A 158 8.00 5.71 -9.06
C VAL A 158 8.28 6.68 -7.92
N MET A 159 9.10 6.29 -6.93
CA MET A 159 9.46 7.16 -5.80
C MET A 159 10.27 8.40 -6.23
N ALA A 160 11.06 8.29 -7.31
CA ALA A 160 11.86 9.39 -7.86
C ALA A 160 10.98 10.54 -8.37
N MET A 161 9.73 10.28 -8.76
CA MET A 161 8.76 11.33 -9.10
C MET A 161 8.34 12.16 -7.87
N ARG A 162 8.59 11.66 -6.65
CA ARG A 162 8.14 12.22 -5.37
C ARG A 162 6.63 12.46 -5.32
N PRO A 163 5.80 11.42 -5.57
CA PRO A 163 4.36 11.57 -5.53
C PRO A 163 3.85 11.96 -4.13
N GLU A 164 2.76 12.71 -4.11
CA GLU A 164 2.03 13.07 -2.89
C GLU A 164 1.26 11.87 -2.32
N VAL A 165 0.83 10.98 -3.22
CA VAL A 165 0.22 9.69 -2.90
C VAL A 165 1.02 8.57 -3.57
N LEU A 166 1.63 7.69 -2.79
CA LEU A 166 2.31 6.50 -3.28
C LEU A 166 1.41 5.27 -3.10
N VAL A 167 1.05 4.62 -4.20
CA VAL A 167 0.23 3.41 -4.20
C VAL A 167 1.09 2.21 -4.60
N LEU A 168 1.04 1.16 -3.79
CA LEU A 168 1.87 -0.03 -3.91
C LEU A 168 0.97 -1.26 -3.93
N ASP A 169 0.93 -1.97 -5.05
CA ASP A 169 0.20 -3.23 -5.19
C ASP A 169 1.13 -4.42 -4.92
N GLU A 170 0.98 -5.06 -3.76
CA GLU A 170 1.78 -6.20 -3.29
C GLU A 170 3.30 -5.99 -3.35
N PRO A 171 3.83 -4.93 -2.69
CA PRO A 171 5.25 -4.57 -2.81
C PRO A 171 6.22 -5.66 -2.31
N THR A 172 5.77 -6.52 -1.39
CA THR A 172 6.58 -7.57 -0.76
C THR A 172 6.47 -8.94 -1.45
N ALA A 173 5.61 -9.10 -2.47
CA ALA A 173 5.28 -10.43 -3.02
C ALA A 173 6.46 -11.14 -3.71
N GLY A 174 6.99 -12.22 -3.13
CA GLY A 174 8.13 -12.94 -3.71
C GLY A 174 9.50 -12.40 -3.29
N LEU A 175 9.54 -11.51 -2.29
CA LEU A 175 10.76 -11.21 -1.55
C LEU A 175 10.93 -12.17 -0.39
N ASP A 176 12.19 -12.35 0.03
CA ASP A 176 12.52 -13.04 1.26
C ASP A 176 12.09 -12.21 2.49
N PRO A 177 11.96 -12.81 3.69
CA PRO A 177 11.49 -12.09 4.88
C PRO A 177 12.31 -10.84 5.23
N SER A 178 13.63 -10.87 5.00
CA SER A 178 14.49 -9.71 5.25
C SER A 178 14.25 -8.61 4.24
N GLY A 179 14.11 -8.95 2.95
CA GLY A 179 13.75 -8.01 1.89
C GLY A 179 12.39 -7.36 2.09
N SER A 180 11.37 -8.14 2.46
CA SER A 180 10.03 -7.62 2.77
C SER A 180 10.06 -6.63 3.93
N LYS A 181 10.74 -6.99 5.04
CA LYS A 181 10.90 -6.10 6.19
C LYS A 181 11.57 -4.78 5.80
N LEU A 182 12.66 -4.86 5.03
CA LEU A 182 13.37 -3.67 4.58
C LEU A 182 12.47 -2.76 3.74
N ILE A 183 11.73 -3.30 2.75
CA ILE A 183 10.84 -2.48 1.93
C ILE A 183 9.78 -1.78 2.78
N LEU A 184 9.14 -2.49 3.71
CA LEU A 184 8.10 -1.91 4.57
C LEU A 184 8.66 -0.79 5.47
N GLU A 185 9.86 -0.98 6.03
CA GLU A 185 10.56 0.06 6.80
C GLU A 185 10.84 1.30 5.94
N ARG A 186 11.30 1.11 4.71
CA ARG A 186 11.58 2.19 3.77
C ARG A 186 10.33 2.93 3.31
N ILE A 187 9.20 2.24 3.17
CA ILE A 187 7.90 2.86 2.89
C ILE A 187 7.49 3.80 4.04
N CYS A 188 7.67 3.36 5.29
CA CYS A 188 7.41 4.18 6.47
C CYS A 188 8.32 5.41 6.52
N GLU A 189 9.62 5.24 6.23
CA GLU A 189 10.57 6.35 6.15
C GLU A 189 10.21 7.34 5.03
N TYR A 190 9.80 6.85 3.86
CA TYR A 190 9.36 7.68 2.74
C TYR A 190 8.18 8.57 3.12
N ARG A 191 7.13 7.98 3.72
CA ARG A 191 5.96 8.70 4.25
C ARG A 191 6.39 9.82 5.20
N GLN A 192 7.28 9.52 6.15
CA GLN A 192 7.76 10.51 7.13
C GLN A 192 8.58 11.62 6.47
N LYS A 193 9.52 11.27 5.60
CA LYS A 193 10.45 12.20 4.96
C LYS A 193 9.76 13.21 4.04
N TYR A 194 8.76 12.76 3.26
CA TYR A 194 8.08 13.61 2.28
C TYR A 194 6.67 14.05 2.70
N ASN A 195 6.21 13.65 3.90
CA ASN A 195 4.82 13.82 4.33
C ASN A 195 3.82 13.28 3.28
N SER A 196 4.23 12.22 2.58
CA SER A 196 3.44 11.56 1.55
C SER A 196 2.39 10.65 2.19
N THR A 197 1.30 10.45 1.47
CA THR A 197 0.28 9.45 1.81
C THR A 197 0.62 8.15 1.11
N VAL A 198 0.48 7.02 1.79
CA VAL A 198 0.81 5.72 1.19
C VAL A 198 -0.40 4.81 1.22
N ILE A 199 -0.66 4.13 0.12
CA ILE A 199 -1.69 3.11 0.00
C ILE A 199 -0.99 1.79 -0.33
N VAL A 200 -1.12 0.79 0.54
CA VAL A 200 -0.51 -0.53 0.34
C VAL A 200 -1.61 -1.55 0.18
N VAL A 201 -1.70 -2.16 -1.00
CA VAL A 201 -2.55 -3.33 -1.21
C VAL A 201 -1.75 -4.57 -0.85
N SER A 202 -2.26 -5.37 0.08
CA SER A 202 -1.63 -6.67 0.36
C SER A 202 -2.61 -7.71 0.89
N HIS A 203 -2.30 -8.97 0.62
CA HIS A 203 -2.89 -10.16 1.21
C HIS A 203 -2.18 -10.60 2.51
N ASN A 204 -1.02 -10.03 2.84
CA ASN A 204 -0.29 -10.31 4.08
C ASN A 204 -0.84 -9.47 5.24
N MET A 205 -1.53 -10.11 6.18
CA MET A 205 -2.18 -9.43 7.30
C MET A 205 -1.18 -8.88 8.31
N GLU A 206 -0.06 -9.56 8.50
CA GLU A 206 1.03 -9.14 9.38
C GLU A 206 1.66 -7.83 8.90
N ASP A 207 1.92 -7.72 7.59
CA ASP A 207 2.49 -6.52 6.99
C ASP A 207 1.53 -5.33 7.16
N ILE A 208 0.25 -5.52 6.80
CA ILE A 208 -0.77 -4.47 6.93
C ILE A 208 -0.97 -4.05 8.38
N ALA A 209 -1.05 -5.00 9.30
CA ALA A 209 -1.17 -4.76 10.74
C ALA A 209 -0.01 -3.92 11.30
N LYS A 210 1.20 -4.13 10.78
CA LYS A 210 2.41 -3.49 11.26
C LYS A 210 2.54 -2.04 10.83
N ILE A 211 2.19 -1.71 9.58
CA ILE A 211 2.51 -0.39 9.00
C ILE A 211 1.31 0.54 8.84
N SER A 212 0.09 0.01 8.80
CA SER A 212 -1.08 0.82 8.41
C SER A 212 -1.64 1.59 9.59
N ASP A 213 -1.99 2.86 9.37
CA ASP A 213 -2.76 3.65 10.34
C ASP A 213 -4.25 3.27 10.28
N ARG A 214 -4.76 3.04 9.06
CA ARG A 214 -6.13 2.62 8.75
C ARG A 214 -6.13 1.50 7.75
N VAL A 215 -7.16 0.66 7.79
CA VAL A 215 -7.34 -0.45 6.86
C VAL A 215 -8.68 -0.34 6.16
N LEU A 216 -8.63 -0.36 4.83
CA LEU A 216 -9.75 -0.46 3.92
C LEU A 216 -9.96 -1.95 3.58
N VAL A 217 -11.14 -2.47 3.90
CA VAL A 217 -11.53 -3.83 3.58
C VAL A 217 -12.51 -3.83 2.42
N MET A 218 -12.08 -4.37 1.29
CA MET A 218 -12.87 -4.52 0.08
C MET A 218 -13.49 -5.91 0.02
N ASN A 219 -14.80 -5.99 -0.25
CA ASN A 219 -15.52 -7.24 -0.45
C ASN A 219 -16.50 -7.09 -1.62
N LYS A 220 -16.41 -7.97 -2.62
CA LYS A 220 -17.32 -8.00 -3.78
C LYS A 220 -17.59 -6.62 -4.42
N GLY A 221 -16.54 -5.83 -4.63
CA GLY A 221 -16.64 -4.52 -5.28
C GLY A 221 -17.20 -3.40 -4.41
N LYS A 222 -17.31 -3.60 -3.10
CA LYS A 222 -17.78 -2.61 -2.12
C LYS A 222 -16.80 -2.46 -0.97
N ILE A 223 -16.88 -1.32 -0.28
CA ILE A 223 -16.23 -1.13 1.01
C ILE A 223 -17.03 -1.90 2.06
N PHE A 224 -16.40 -2.88 2.69
CA PHE A 224 -16.97 -3.62 3.81
C PHE A 224 -16.76 -2.89 5.13
N MET A 225 -15.54 -2.40 5.36
CA MET A 225 -15.19 -1.56 6.50
C MET A 225 -13.97 -0.68 6.19
N PHE A 226 -13.89 0.48 6.84
CA PHE A 226 -12.74 1.38 6.73
C PHE A 226 -12.55 2.16 8.04
N ASP A 227 -11.54 1.80 8.82
CA ASP A 227 -11.28 2.37 10.15
C ASP A 227 -9.80 2.20 10.52
N LYS A 228 -9.40 2.68 11.71
CA LYS A 228 -8.09 2.43 12.29
C LYS A 228 -7.78 0.93 12.33
N SER A 229 -6.53 0.57 12.05
CA SER A 229 -6.07 -0.83 12.01
C SER A 229 -6.49 -1.61 13.25
N GLU A 230 -6.32 -1.02 14.44
CA GLU A 230 -6.76 -1.61 15.71
C GLU A 230 -8.24 -2.04 15.68
N ARG A 231 -9.15 -1.17 15.22
CA ARG A 231 -10.59 -1.46 15.21
C ARG A 231 -10.97 -2.50 14.15
N ILE A 232 -10.21 -2.55 13.06
CA ILE A 232 -10.40 -3.54 12.00
C ILE A 232 -9.99 -4.93 12.50
N PHE A 233 -8.78 -5.05 13.04
CA PHE A 233 -8.27 -6.34 13.53
C PHE A 233 -8.97 -6.84 14.81
N ALA A 234 -9.72 -5.98 15.52
CA ALA A 234 -10.62 -6.40 16.59
C ALA A 234 -11.83 -7.22 16.08
N ARG A 235 -12.26 -7.02 14.83
CA ARG A 235 -13.46 -7.63 14.24
C ARG A 235 -13.15 -8.96 13.56
N VAL A 236 -12.52 -9.86 14.31
CA VAL A 236 -11.94 -11.10 13.79
C VAL A 236 -12.99 -11.98 13.11
N GLU A 237 -14.15 -12.19 13.74
CA GLU A 237 -15.21 -13.02 13.18
C GLU A 237 -15.75 -12.46 11.85
N GLU A 238 -15.94 -11.14 11.77
CA GLU A 238 -16.39 -10.47 10.54
C GLU A 238 -15.37 -10.66 9.41
N LEU A 239 -14.07 -10.52 9.69
CA LEU A 239 -13.00 -10.73 8.70
C LEU A 239 -12.94 -12.18 8.20
N LEU A 240 -13.02 -13.14 9.11
CA LEU A 240 -13.02 -14.57 8.76
C LEU A 240 -14.25 -14.95 7.91
N ASN A 241 -15.43 -14.39 8.23
CA ASN A 241 -16.68 -14.67 7.51
C ASN A 241 -16.67 -14.20 6.05
N ILE A 242 -15.88 -13.18 5.73
CA ILE A 242 -15.70 -12.71 4.35
C ILE A 242 -14.50 -13.35 3.63
N GLY A 243 -13.91 -14.40 4.22
CA GLY A 243 -12.81 -15.15 3.65
C GLY A 243 -11.44 -14.46 3.76
N LEU A 244 -11.31 -13.49 4.68
CA LEU A 244 -10.00 -12.92 5.04
C LEU A 244 -9.41 -13.66 6.24
N ASN A 245 -8.20 -13.27 6.61
CA ASN A 245 -7.50 -13.77 7.77
C ASN A 245 -7.20 -12.61 8.73
N VAL A 246 -6.63 -12.94 9.87
CA VAL A 246 -6.07 -11.99 10.84
C VAL A 246 -4.62 -12.37 11.14
N PRO A 247 -3.79 -11.43 11.65
CA PRO A 247 -2.42 -11.73 12.02
C PRO A 247 -2.34 -12.96 12.93
N GLN A 248 -1.34 -13.82 12.72
CA GLN A 248 -1.18 -15.06 13.50
C GLN A 248 -1.17 -14.82 15.01
N VAL A 249 -0.55 -13.72 15.45
CA VAL A 249 -0.49 -13.33 16.86
C VAL A 249 -1.88 -13.09 17.45
N THR A 250 -2.82 -12.56 16.67
CA THR A 250 -4.22 -12.38 17.07
C THR A 250 -4.88 -13.73 17.32
N GLN A 251 -4.68 -14.70 16.43
CA GLN A 251 -5.24 -16.04 16.59
C GLN A 251 -4.70 -16.74 17.86
N VAL A 252 -3.40 -16.58 18.12
CA VAL A 252 -2.78 -17.11 19.34
C VAL A 252 -3.42 -16.49 20.58
N PHE A 253 -3.59 -15.17 20.61
CA PHE A 253 -4.18 -14.47 21.76
C PHE A 253 -5.64 -14.83 22.00
N ILE A 254 -6.43 -15.06 20.95
CA ILE A 254 -7.80 -15.57 21.08
C ILE A 254 -7.79 -16.95 21.76
N LYS A 255 -6.89 -17.86 21.35
CA LYS A 255 -6.76 -19.19 21.97
C LYS A 255 -6.32 -19.11 23.42
N LEU A 256 -5.31 -18.28 23.73
CA LEU A 256 -4.84 -18.08 25.10
C LEU A 256 -5.93 -17.49 25.99
N ASN A 257 -6.75 -16.58 25.46
CA ASN A 257 -7.88 -16.02 26.19
C ASN A 257 -8.96 -17.07 26.49
N LYS A 258 -9.29 -17.92 25.52
CA LYS A 258 -10.23 -19.05 25.72
C LYS A 258 -9.74 -20.04 26.79
N LEU A 259 -8.43 -20.19 26.96
CA LEU A 259 -7.82 -21.01 28.02
C LEU A 259 -7.72 -20.29 29.38
N GLY A 260 -8.18 -19.04 29.49
CA GLY A 260 -8.07 -18.23 30.72
C GLY A 260 -6.63 -17.81 31.06
N LEU A 261 -5.68 -17.97 30.13
CA LEU A 261 -4.27 -17.67 30.38
C LEU A 261 -3.95 -16.17 30.25
N VAL A 262 -4.69 -15.46 29.41
CA VAL A 262 -4.58 -14.01 29.20
C VAL A 262 -5.97 -13.35 29.17
N PRO A 263 -6.11 -12.09 29.61
CA PRO A 263 -7.37 -11.36 29.48
C PRO A 263 -7.71 -11.11 28.00
N SER A 264 -8.98 -10.78 27.74
CA SER A 264 -9.40 -10.35 26.40
C SER A 264 -8.67 -9.06 26.04
N SER A 265 -7.95 -9.09 24.93
CA SER A 265 -7.12 -7.99 24.47
C SER A 265 -7.04 -7.99 22.95
N ASN A 266 -7.13 -6.82 22.34
CA ASN A 266 -7.03 -6.65 20.90
C ASN A 266 -5.55 -6.62 20.45
N VAL A 267 -4.90 -7.78 20.46
CA VAL A 267 -3.51 -7.93 20.06
C VAL A 267 -3.44 -8.31 18.60
N TYR A 268 -2.78 -7.49 17.79
CA TYR A 268 -2.63 -7.71 16.35
C TYR A 268 -1.20 -7.49 15.82
N THR A 269 -0.26 -7.21 16.72
CA THR A 269 1.18 -7.15 16.43
C THR A 269 1.99 -7.93 17.46
N ILE A 270 3.19 -8.36 17.08
CA ILE A 270 4.11 -9.10 17.96
C ILE A 270 4.58 -8.21 19.12
N GLU A 271 4.77 -6.93 18.87
CA GLU A 271 5.18 -5.93 19.85
C GLU A 271 4.13 -5.75 20.95
N GLN A 272 2.85 -5.65 20.58
CA GLN A 272 1.73 -5.62 21.54
C GLN A 272 1.66 -6.91 22.35
N ALA A 273 1.80 -8.06 21.70
CA ALA A 273 1.81 -9.36 22.36
C ALA A 273 2.91 -9.47 23.42
N LYS A 274 4.15 -9.13 23.03
CA LYS A 274 5.31 -9.12 23.92
C LYS A 274 5.07 -8.22 25.12
N SER A 275 4.62 -6.98 24.88
CA SER A 275 4.36 -6.02 25.96
C SER A 275 3.30 -6.53 26.95
N LEU A 276 2.25 -7.19 26.47
CA LEU A 276 1.18 -7.72 27.31
C LEU A 276 1.65 -8.92 28.13
N LEU A 277 2.37 -9.87 27.51
CA LEU A 277 2.89 -11.05 28.19
C LEU A 277 3.89 -10.68 29.30
N ILE A 278 4.82 -9.76 29.02
CA ILE A 278 5.77 -9.26 30.04
C ILE A 278 5.03 -8.68 31.24
N LYS A 279 3.99 -7.85 30.98
CA LYS A 279 3.16 -7.25 32.04
C LYS A 279 2.42 -8.30 32.88
N GLN A 280 1.90 -9.36 32.25
CA GLN A 280 1.19 -10.43 32.95
C GLN A 280 2.13 -11.30 33.78
N LEU A 281 3.28 -11.69 33.23
CA LEU A 281 4.28 -12.49 33.93
C LEU A 281 4.87 -11.74 35.13
N SER A 282 5.13 -10.44 34.99
CA SER A 282 5.62 -9.60 36.10
C SER A 282 4.61 -9.51 37.26
N ARG A 283 3.30 -9.53 36.95
CA ARG A 283 2.24 -9.55 37.96
C ARG A 283 2.07 -10.92 38.63
N ARG A 284 2.41 -12.01 37.95
CA ARG A 284 2.39 -13.37 38.53
C ARG A 284 3.64 -13.67 39.34
N GLY A 285 4.77 -13.03 39.05
CA GLY A 285 6.03 -13.13 39.80
C GLY A 285 6.04 -12.46 41.19
N THR A 286 4.91 -11.90 41.65
CA THR A 286 4.75 -11.37 43.03
C THR A 286 4.03 -12.35 43.98
N PHE A 287 3.75 -13.57 43.55
CA PHE A 287 3.34 -14.68 44.41
C PHE A 287 4.39 -15.80 44.34
N ASN A 288 5.45 -15.63 45.13
CA ASN A 288 6.34 -16.67 45.71
C ASN A 288 7.59 -15.97 46.26
N ALA A 289 7.42 -15.26 47.37
CA ALA A 289 8.45 -14.97 48.35
C ALA A 289 7.82 -15.17 49.73
#